data_AF-A0A6A6VXC8-F1
#
_entry.id   AF-A0A6A6VXC8-F1
#
_cell.length_a   1.000
_cell.length_b   1.000
_cell.length_c   1.000
_cell.angle_alpha   90.00
_cell.angle_beta   90.00
_cell.angle_gamma   90.00
#
_symmetry.space_group_name_H-M   'P 1'
#
loop_
_entity.id
_entity.type
_entity.pdbx_description
1 polymer ?
#
loop_
_entity_poly.entity_id
_entity_poly.type
_entity_poly.pdbx_seq_one_letter_code
_entity_poly.pdbx_strand_id
1 'polypeptide(L)'
;MLHEILLALTGYRSALFDSLGDFDAHLSPSEYELLTRLRQLAVLHSQTRQHAQRIADIHPSIICRATASSVNSVQLAKFRTKIVEVEAKILTRDTDIVGAYNIVPLALLVSEFKQYTKLLKWLWSLVRRIAPEDFQSHDANLMSGSELMDNLRQEAVTGYPELETASKELSVVAEAAWVKQLSSWVLYGQIPTFGSSDFAIQIASEPANGGFELVSQLLPRFVTDDTAQAILFVGKVRNLLGASAKSDPKLLVDHVKSLSRFCISNSPSDLTAGVAEIRLSLSSNILHNVLPLAQIRNILTLLYDFLLLGNSDFAPTLVAHADLMRKSLPKESIANDILNRTWNSLARNIDDDTISTAKLSIRLTMQKPANLHHQNSASLDFSDFLLAFPTFLVLDCHPPFDLFMQDASAYIQMHAFLLAMRRARLHLSSLWTHDGLRRHGPPLRAMWATAKAALGLLCHLSAYFEGDVVGELWQQFMAFTSDSANLNFELLQDRHRQLLDLLTSHLLLPDTAFIKCAREFLQHCDLFNNTWRADAARAQYDGVGLDRCRKMLDFSMKKVVSRLRQIDTSRVDVPDGVLKCGGVDRLLLKLNFDSGEAADETQDLISLG
;
A
#
# COMPACT_ATOMS: atom_id res chain seq x y z
N MET A 1 7.29 65.90 -16.25
CA MET A 1 7.57 64.64 -16.97
C MET A 1 8.31 63.62 -16.08
N LEU A 2 9.51 63.91 -15.57
CA LEU A 2 10.28 62.92 -14.78
C LEU A 2 9.54 62.37 -13.55
N HIS A 3 8.89 63.24 -12.77
CA HIS A 3 8.07 62.82 -11.62
C HIS A 3 6.92 61.91 -12.05
N GLU A 4 6.18 62.26 -13.10
CA GLU A 4 5.11 61.43 -13.68
C GLU A 4 5.60 60.08 -14.21
N ILE A 5 6.84 60.03 -14.74
CA ILE A 5 7.47 58.79 -15.21
C ILE A 5 7.81 57.89 -14.01
N LEU A 6 8.44 58.43 -12.96
CA LEU A 6 8.75 57.67 -11.74
C LEU A 6 7.46 57.19 -11.05
N LEU A 7 6.45 58.05 -10.98
CA LEU A 7 5.13 57.71 -10.42
C LEU A 7 4.45 56.58 -11.21
N ALA A 8 4.52 56.61 -12.54
CA ALA A 8 4.03 55.50 -13.36
C ALA A 8 4.81 54.20 -13.16
N LEU A 9 6.15 54.27 -13.05
CA LEU A 9 7.00 53.10 -12.81
C LEU A 9 6.66 52.43 -11.46
N THR A 10 6.26 53.19 -10.44
CA THR A 10 5.78 52.62 -9.17
C THR A 10 4.42 51.92 -9.27
N GLY A 11 3.71 52.07 -10.40
CA GLY A 11 2.44 51.39 -10.70
C GLY A 11 1.19 52.25 -10.48
N TYR A 12 1.32 53.55 -10.21
CA TYR A 12 0.19 54.47 -10.22
C TYR A 12 -0.15 54.91 -11.65
N ARG A 13 -1.42 55.23 -11.89
CA ARG A 13 -1.83 55.81 -13.18
C ARG A 13 -1.27 57.22 -13.28
N SER A 14 -0.54 57.51 -14.34
CA SER A 14 -0.08 58.87 -14.64
C SER A 14 -0.86 59.43 -15.82
N ALA A 15 -1.25 60.70 -15.72
CA ALA A 15 -1.96 61.39 -16.79
C ALA A 15 -1.11 61.47 -18.06
N LEU A 16 0.22 61.53 -17.91
CA LEU A 16 1.19 61.63 -19.01
C LEU A 16 1.12 60.43 -19.97
N PHE A 17 0.92 59.21 -19.46
CA PHE A 17 0.85 58.01 -20.31
C PHE A 17 -0.54 57.77 -20.91
N ASP A 18 -1.60 58.33 -20.32
CA ASP A 18 -2.97 58.28 -20.86
C ASP A 18 -3.18 59.29 -22.00
N SER A 19 -2.50 60.45 -21.95
CA SER A 19 -2.57 61.52 -22.96
C SER A 19 -1.53 61.42 -24.07
N LEU A 20 -0.73 60.34 -24.13
CA LEU A 20 0.42 60.22 -25.06
C LEU A 20 0.07 60.49 -26.54
N GLY A 21 -1.18 60.23 -26.97
CA GLY A 21 -1.63 60.51 -28.34
C GLY A 21 -1.77 62.01 -28.68
N ASP A 22 -1.88 62.89 -27.68
CA ASP A 22 -1.97 64.34 -27.89
C ASP A 22 -0.59 65.04 -27.85
N PHE A 23 0.46 64.35 -27.38
CA PHE A 23 1.81 64.90 -27.21
C PHE A 23 2.75 64.67 -28.40
N ASP A 24 2.27 64.04 -29.49
CA ASP A 24 3.03 63.75 -30.71
C ASP A 24 3.63 65.01 -31.38
N ALA A 25 3.11 66.19 -31.08
CA ALA A 25 3.59 67.46 -31.66
C ALA A 25 4.83 68.08 -30.96
N HIS A 26 5.19 67.65 -29.75
CA HIS A 26 6.23 68.31 -28.94
C HIS A 26 7.44 67.42 -28.56
N LEU A 27 7.40 66.13 -28.92
CA LEU A 27 8.44 65.15 -28.61
C LEU A 27 9.19 64.75 -29.88
N SER A 28 10.51 64.57 -29.77
CA SER A 28 11.27 63.95 -30.86
C SER A 28 10.89 62.46 -30.99
N PRO A 29 10.96 61.86 -32.18
CA PRO A 29 10.58 60.46 -32.38
C PRO A 29 11.41 59.48 -31.54
N SER A 30 12.67 59.81 -31.23
CA SER A 30 13.53 59.03 -30.35
C SER A 30 13.12 59.13 -28.88
N GLU A 31 12.72 60.30 -28.40
CA GLU A 31 12.19 60.47 -27.04
C GLU A 31 10.85 59.75 -26.87
N TYR A 32 9.99 59.78 -27.89
CA TYR A 32 8.75 59.03 -27.90
C TYR A 32 8.99 57.52 -27.77
N GLU A 33 9.98 56.98 -28.48
CA GLU A 33 10.33 55.56 -28.37
C GLU A 33 10.86 55.20 -26.95
N LEU A 34 11.68 56.06 -26.35
CA LEU A 34 12.18 55.87 -24.98
C LEU A 34 11.04 55.92 -23.95
N LEU A 35 10.11 56.86 -24.09
CA LEU A 35 8.91 56.93 -23.25
C LEU A 35 8.01 55.71 -23.43
N THR A 36 7.87 55.20 -24.65
CA THR A 36 7.12 53.97 -24.94
C THR A 36 7.73 52.76 -24.25
N ARG A 37 9.07 52.63 -24.23
CA ARG A 37 9.76 51.55 -23.52
C ARG A 37 9.55 51.63 -22.00
N LEU A 38 9.59 52.84 -21.42
CA LEU A 38 9.29 53.04 -19.99
C LEU A 38 7.82 52.77 -19.67
N ARG A 39 6.90 53.16 -20.56
CA ARG A 39 5.47 52.85 -20.45
C ARG A 39 5.24 51.34 -20.41
N GLN A 40 5.85 50.59 -21.33
CA GLN A 40 5.74 49.12 -21.35
C GLN A 40 6.22 48.51 -20.03
N LEU A 41 7.32 49.02 -19.46
CA LEU A 41 7.85 48.54 -18.19
C LEU A 41 6.89 48.85 -17.02
N ALA A 42 6.35 50.07 -16.97
CA ALA A 42 5.35 50.47 -15.98
C ALA A 42 4.06 49.63 -16.05
N VAL A 43 3.58 49.35 -17.27
CA VAL A 43 2.42 48.50 -17.52
C VAL A 43 2.69 47.06 -17.06
N LEU A 44 3.84 46.48 -17.42
CA LEU A 44 4.23 45.14 -16.98
C LEU A 44 4.33 45.03 -15.46
N HIS A 45 4.91 46.04 -14.79
CA HIS A 45 4.98 46.07 -13.33
C HIS A 45 3.57 46.13 -12.70
N SER A 46 2.69 46.98 -13.21
CA SER A 46 1.31 47.11 -12.70
C SER A 46 0.50 45.82 -12.91
N GLN A 47 0.56 45.25 -14.12
CA GLN A 47 -0.10 43.98 -14.46
C GLN A 47 0.41 42.83 -13.60
N THR A 48 1.73 42.65 -13.52
CA THR A 48 2.34 41.58 -12.70
C THR A 48 1.92 41.70 -11.25
N ARG A 49 1.90 42.91 -10.69
CA ARG A 49 1.45 43.17 -9.31
C ARG A 49 -0.01 42.79 -9.13
N GLN A 50 -0.90 43.27 -9.99
CA GLN A 50 -2.34 43.01 -9.87
C GLN A 50 -2.67 41.52 -9.99
N HIS A 51 -2.07 40.84 -10.96
CA HIS A 51 -2.27 39.40 -11.15
C HIS A 51 -1.66 38.58 -10.02
N ALA A 52 -0.45 38.90 -9.57
CA ALA A 52 0.16 38.20 -8.43
C ALA A 52 -0.65 38.39 -7.12
N GLN A 53 -1.26 39.55 -6.91
CA GLN A 53 -2.17 39.77 -5.76
C GLN A 53 -3.43 38.90 -5.88
N ARG A 54 -4.07 38.86 -7.06
CA ARG A 54 -5.24 38.00 -7.30
C ARG A 54 -4.94 36.52 -7.03
N ILE A 55 -3.79 36.03 -7.49
CA ILE A 55 -3.36 34.64 -7.24
C ILE A 55 -3.16 34.39 -5.74
N ALA A 56 -2.55 35.33 -5.01
CA ALA A 56 -2.34 35.19 -3.57
C ALA A 56 -3.65 35.09 -2.77
N ASP A 57 -4.74 35.67 -3.27
CA ASP A 57 -6.05 35.68 -2.61
C ASP A 57 -6.93 34.49 -3.02
N ILE A 58 -6.94 34.13 -4.31
CA ILE A 58 -7.95 33.21 -4.89
C ILE A 58 -7.43 31.76 -5.06
N HIS A 59 -6.12 31.57 -5.25
CA HIS A 59 -5.60 30.28 -5.70
C HIS A 59 -5.75 29.17 -4.63
N PRO A 60 -6.18 27.93 -5.00
CA PRO A 60 -6.40 26.84 -4.04
C PRO A 60 -5.10 26.29 -3.43
N SER A 61 -3.99 26.30 -4.17
CA SER A 61 -2.70 25.82 -3.65
C SER A 61 -1.96 26.84 -2.79
N ILE A 62 -1.39 26.37 -1.66
CA ILE A 62 -0.57 27.22 -0.78
C ILE A 62 0.74 27.61 -1.45
N ILE A 63 1.31 26.72 -2.27
CA ILE A 63 2.60 26.92 -2.93
C ILE A 63 2.50 28.08 -3.94
N CYS A 64 1.46 28.10 -4.79
CA CYS A 64 1.26 29.19 -5.74
C CYS A 64 0.89 30.51 -5.04
N ARG A 65 0.18 30.47 -3.92
CA ARG A 65 -0.08 31.68 -3.11
C ARG A 65 1.19 32.25 -2.48
N ALA A 66 2.04 31.40 -1.91
CA ALA A 66 3.29 31.79 -1.27
C ALA A 66 4.28 32.40 -2.28
N THR A 67 4.41 31.77 -3.46
CA THR A 67 5.25 32.28 -4.55
C THR A 67 4.71 33.59 -5.12
N ALA A 68 3.40 33.72 -5.37
CA ALA A 68 2.80 34.97 -5.84
C ALA A 68 2.96 36.11 -4.81
N SER A 69 2.86 35.80 -3.52
CA SER A 69 3.17 36.75 -2.45
C SER A 69 4.66 37.14 -2.42
N SER A 70 5.58 36.20 -2.70
CA SER A 70 7.02 36.46 -2.81
C SER A 70 7.38 37.32 -4.02
N VAL A 71 6.72 37.12 -5.16
CA VAL A 71 6.86 38.00 -6.34
C VAL A 71 6.55 39.45 -5.96
N ASN A 72 5.46 39.67 -5.21
CA ASN A 72 5.07 41.01 -4.75
C ASN A 72 5.98 41.59 -3.67
N SER A 73 6.33 40.79 -2.67
CA SER A 73 7.03 41.25 -1.46
C SER A 73 8.55 41.33 -1.63
N VAL A 74 9.15 40.50 -2.48
CA VAL A 74 10.61 40.44 -2.68
C VAL A 74 10.99 41.04 -4.03
N GLN A 75 10.53 40.47 -5.15
CA GLN A 75 11.03 40.85 -6.48
C GLN A 75 10.54 42.24 -6.90
N LEU A 76 9.23 42.51 -6.79
CA LEU A 76 8.69 43.83 -7.12
C LEU A 76 9.08 44.89 -6.08
N ALA A 77 9.37 44.49 -4.83
CA ALA A 77 9.91 45.40 -3.83
C ALA A 77 11.34 45.86 -4.17
N LYS A 78 12.23 44.94 -4.63
CA LYS A 78 13.56 45.30 -5.12
C LYS A 78 13.51 46.34 -6.25
N PHE A 79 12.56 46.18 -7.18
CA PHE A 79 12.33 47.17 -8.23
C PHE A 79 11.88 48.53 -7.69
N ARG A 80 10.96 48.56 -6.71
CA ARG A 80 10.55 49.81 -6.05
C ARG A 80 11.68 50.49 -5.30
N THR A 81 12.51 49.72 -4.58
CA THR A 81 13.70 50.26 -3.91
C THR A 81 14.65 50.92 -4.91
N LYS A 82 14.82 50.32 -6.09
CA LYS A 82 15.61 50.93 -7.18
C LYS A 82 15.00 52.23 -7.70
N ILE A 83 13.66 52.33 -7.80
CA ILE A 83 12.99 53.58 -8.17
C ILE A 83 13.27 54.66 -7.12
N VAL A 84 13.14 54.33 -5.83
CA VAL A 84 13.42 55.28 -4.73
C VAL A 84 14.89 55.70 -4.72
N GLU A 85 15.82 54.77 -5.03
CA GLU A 85 17.25 55.09 -5.16
C GLU A 85 17.50 56.10 -6.30
N VAL A 86 16.87 55.89 -7.46
CA VAL A 86 16.97 56.81 -8.60
C VAL A 86 16.34 58.17 -8.27
N GLU A 87 15.18 58.18 -7.62
CA GLU A 87 14.53 59.42 -7.17
C GLU A 87 15.41 60.19 -6.16
N ALA A 88 15.99 59.49 -5.19
CA ALA A 88 16.91 60.09 -4.22
C ALA A 88 18.12 60.72 -4.91
N LYS A 89 18.73 60.02 -5.88
CA LYS A 89 19.87 60.54 -6.67
C LYS A 89 19.51 61.77 -7.51
N ILE A 90 18.29 61.82 -8.04
CA ILE A 90 17.78 63.01 -8.75
C ILE A 90 17.63 64.20 -7.79
N LEU A 91 17.11 63.96 -6.58
CA LEU A 91 16.91 64.99 -5.56
C LEU A 91 18.24 65.51 -4.97
N THR A 92 19.23 64.63 -4.77
CA THR A 92 20.56 64.99 -4.24
C THR A 92 21.48 65.60 -5.30
N ARG A 93 21.03 65.71 -6.56
CA ARG A 93 21.80 66.22 -7.71
C ARG A 93 23.11 65.48 -7.92
N ASP A 94 23.04 64.15 -7.83
CA ASP A 94 24.21 63.30 -8.01
C ASP A 94 24.81 63.47 -9.41
N THR A 95 26.13 63.55 -9.52
CA THR A 95 26.85 63.84 -10.78
C THR A 95 26.69 62.72 -11.81
N ASP A 96 26.34 61.52 -11.34
CA ASP A 96 26.16 60.34 -12.17
C ASP A 96 24.82 60.34 -12.93
N ILE A 97 23.78 61.00 -12.39
CA ILE A 97 22.43 61.03 -12.99
C ILE A 97 22.05 62.42 -13.51
N VAL A 98 22.50 63.47 -12.83
CA VAL A 98 22.20 64.85 -13.16
C VAL A 98 23.38 65.43 -13.94
N GLY A 99 23.18 65.61 -15.26
CA GLY A 99 24.18 66.20 -16.13
C GLY A 99 24.38 67.69 -15.85
N ALA A 100 25.32 68.30 -16.58
CA ALA A 100 25.49 69.75 -16.56
C ALA A 100 24.14 70.46 -16.79
N TYR A 101 23.88 71.53 -16.04
CA TYR A 101 22.64 72.33 -16.05
C TYR A 101 21.40 71.72 -15.36
N ASN A 102 21.55 70.78 -14.42
CA ASN A 102 20.42 70.15 -13.70
C ASN A 102 19.45 69.37 -14.62
N ILE A 103 19.93 68.86 -15.75
CA ILE A 103 19.11 68.12 -16.72
C ILE A 103 19.37 66.63 -16.54
N VAL A 104 18.30 65.83 -16.43
CA VAL A 104 18.35 64.36 -16.40
C VAL A 104 17.98 63.83 -17.78
N PRO A 105 18.91 63.25 -18.55
CA PRO A 105 18.61 62.66 -19.85
C PRO A 105 17.71 61.42 -19.70
N LEU A 106 16.65 61.33 -20.51
CA LEU A 106 15.76 60.15 -20.55
C LEU A 106 16.51 58.85 -20.87
N ALA A 107 17.54 58.93 -21.72
CA ALA A 107 18.38 57.78 -22.08
C ALA A 107 19.09 57.15 -20.87
N LEU A 108 19.50 57.98 -19.91
CA LEU A 108 20.19 57.54 -18.69
C LEU A 108 19.21 56.86 -17.71
N LEU A 109 17.99 57.40 -17.61
CA LEU A 109 16.92 56.79 -16.84
C LEU A 109 16.52 55.42 -17.43
N VAL A 110 16.45 55.31 -18.76
CA VAL A 110 16.19 54.03 -19.43
C VAL A 110 17.33 53.03 -19.22
N SER A 111 18.60 53.47 -19.17
CA SER A 111 19.72 52.55 -18.93
C SER A 111 19.70 51.96 -17.52
N GLU A 112 19.32 52.73 -16.49
CA GLU A 112 19.22 52.23 -15.11
C GLU A 112 18.15 51.13 -14.96
N PHE A 113 17.05 51.21 -15.71
CA PHE A 113 15.96 50.22 -15.64
C PHE A 113 16.06 49.08 -16.66
N LYS A 114 17.11 49.06 -17.49
CA LYS A 114 17.29 48.07 -18.56
C LYS A 114 17.35 46.62 -18.04
N GLN A 115 18.00 46.42 -16.89
CA GLN A 115 18.13 45.12 -16.21
C GLN A 115 16.74 44.51 -15.92
N TYR A 116 15.86 45.30 -15.31
CA TYR A 116 14.50 44.89 -14.93
C TYR A 116 13.57 44.62 -16.11
N THR A 117 13.91 45.04 -17.33
CA THR A 117 13.03 44.83 -18.50
C THR A 117 12.86 43.34 -18.82
N LYS A 118 13.93 42.55 -18.73
CA LYS A 118 13.86 41.09 -18.95
C LYS A 118 13.25 40.37 -17.75
N LEU A 119 13.62 40.78 -16.53
CA LEU A 119 13.11 40.22 -15.29
C LEU A 119 11.58 40.39 -15.17
N LEU A 120 11.04 41.58 -15.45
CA LEU A 120 9.59 41.83 -15.40
C LEU A 120 8.83 41.07 -16.48
N LYS A 121 9.39 40.93 -17.69
CA LYS A 121 8.79 40.10 -18.74
C LYS A 121 8.74 38.62 -18.34
N TRP A 122 9.80 38.13 -17.71
CA TRP A 122 9.85 36.77 -17.19
C TRP A 122 8.86 36.57 -16.04
N LEU A 123 8.82 37.46 -15.05
CA LEU A 123 7.84 37.42 -13.95
C LEU A 123 6.40 37.45 -14.47
N TRP A 124 6.12 38.27 -15.47
CA TRP A 124 4.81 38.30 -16.13
C TRP A 124 4.48 36.95 -16.78
N SER A 125 5.42 36.33 -17.50
CA SER A 125 5.20 34.99 -18.07
C SER A 125 5.06 33.89 -17.02
N LEU A 126 5.71 34.03 -15.86
CA LEU A 126 5.57 33.11 -14.74
C LEU A 126 4.16 33.22 -14.14
N VAL A 127 3.73 34.43 -13.78
CA VAL A 127 2.41 34.70 -13.19
C VAL A 127 1.28 34.26 -14.12
N ARG A 128 1.41 34.50 -15.43
CA ARG A 128 0.43 34.07 -16.44
C ARG A 128 0.33 32.56 -16.62
N ARG A 129 1.43 31.82 -16.36
CA ARG A 129 1.42 30.34 -16.38
C ARG A 129 0.82 29.77 -15.11
N ILE A 130 1.00 30.43 -13.96
CA ILE A 130 0.40 30.01 -12.68
C ILE A 130 -1.13 30.06 -12.77
N ALA A 131 -1.67 31.17 -13.27
CA ALA A 131 -3.10 31.31 -13.53
C ALA A 131 -3.34 32.13 -14.80
N PRO A 132 -4.23 31.67 -15.71
CA PRO A 132 -4.67 32.50 -16.82
C PRO A 132 -5.41 33.75 -16.31
N GLU A 133 -5.49 34.78 -17.16
CA GLU A 133 -5.95 36.13 -16.77
C GLU A 133 -7.38 36.17 -16.19
N ASP A 134 -8.22 35.18 -16.52
CA ASP A 134 -9.65 35.06 -16.14
C ASP A 134 -9.96 33.84 -15.24
N PHE A 135 -9.03 33.41 -14.39
CA PHE A 135 -9.20 32.19 -13.60
C PHE A 135 -10.21 32.33 -12.42
N GLN A 136 -11.12 31.36 -12.27
CA GLN A 136 -11.98 31.17 -11.09
C GLN A 136 -11.53 29.94 -10.30
N SER A 137 -11.64 29.95 -8.96
CA SER A 137 -11.08 28.96 -8.01
C SER A 137 -11.22 27.46 -8.32
N HIS A 138 -12.06 27.05 -9.28
CA HIS A 138 -12.35 25.67 -9.65
C HIS A 138 -11.90 25.25 -11.06
N ASP A 139 -11.24 26.09 -11.87
CA ASP A 139 -10.85 25.64 -13.22
C ASP A 139 -9.70 24.62 -13.19
N ALA A 140 -9.87 23.53 -13.95
CA ALA A 140 -8.90 22.44 -14.09
C ALA A 140 -7.59 22.84 -14.82
N ASN A 141 -7.50 24.08 -15.31
CA ASN A 141 -6.34 24.63 -16.00
C ASN A 141 -5.36 25.38 -15.08
N LEU A 142 -5.55 25.31 -13.75
CA LEU A 142 -4.53 25.79 -12.83
C LEU A 142 -3.30 24.91 -12.86
N MET A 143 -2.15 25.58 -12.81
CA MET A 143 -0.89 24.89 -12.58
C MET A 143 -0.84 24.36 -11.14
N SER A 144 -0.46 23.09 -11.01
CA SER A 144 -0.19 22.46 -9.73
C SER A 144 1.02 23.11 -9.04
N GLY A 145 1.07 23.09 -7.73
CA GLY A 145 2.23 23.54 -6.96
C GLY A 145 3.50 22.74 -7.29
N SER A 146 3.35 21.44 -7.62
CA SER A 146 4.46 20.60 -8.08
C SER A 146 5.04 21.08 -9.42
N GLU A 147 4.17 21.36 -10.39
CA GLU A 147 4.56 21.87 -11.71
C GLU A 147 5.24 23.23 -11.62
N LEU A 148 4.79 24.10 -10.71
CA LEU A 148 5.44 25.39 -10.47
C LEU A 148 6.88 25.22 -9.95
N MET A 149 7.11 24.33 -8.98
CA MET A 149 8.45 24.08 -8.46
C MET A 149 9.38 23.49 -9.52
N ASP A 150 8.89 22.54 -10.32
CA ASP A 150 9.66 21.97 -11.42
C ASP A 150 10.01 23.01 -12.48
N ASN A 151 9.08 23.91 -12.79
CA ASN A 151 9.30 25.00 -13.74
C ASN A 151 10.32 26.01 -13.20
N LEU A 152 10.22 26.44 -11.94
CA LEU A 152 11.21 27.34 -11.32
C LEU A 152 12.62 26.72 -11.33
N ARG A 153 12.72 25.43 -11.03
CA ARG A 153 13.99 24.70 -11.05
C ARG A 153 14.57 24.57 -12.46
N GLN A 154 13.74 24.37 -13.49
CA GLN A 154 14.17 24.41 -14.88
C GLN A 154 14.64 25.82 -15.29
N GLU A 155 13.94 26.86 -14.86
CA GLU A 155 14.25 28.26 -15.18
C GLU A 155 15.43 28.83 -14.37
N ALA A 156 15.82 28.17 -13.30
CA ALA A 156 17.07 28.47 -12.60
C ALA A 156 18.31 28.14 -13.46
N VAL A 157 18.19 27.22 -14.43
CA VAL A 157 19.26 26.87 -15.37
C VAL A 157 19.21 27.81 -16.58
N THR A 158 19.53 29.09 -16.35
CA THR A 158 19.58 30.11 -17.41
C THR A 158 20.92 30.84 -17.41
N GLY A 159 21.34 31.35 -18.58
CA GLY A 159 22.58 32.12 -18.71
C GLY A 159 22.49 33.58 -18.22
N TYR A 160 21.39 33.96 -17.57
CA TYR A 160 21.16 35.33 -17.08
C TYR A 160 21.16 35.36 -15.55
N PRO A 161 22.14 36.03 -14.90
CA PRO A 161 22.31 35.96 -13.44
C PRO A 161 21.12 36.56 -12.66
N GLU A 162 20.47 37.58 -13.23
CA GLU A 162 19.29 38.21 -12.61
C GLU A 162 18.08 37.27 -12.58
N LEU A 163 17.90 36.45 -13.62
CA LEU A 163 16.82 35.46 -13.68
C LEU A 163 17.14 34.25 -12.81
N GLU A 164 18.39 33.80 -12.82
CA GLU A 164 18.86 32.71 -11.97
C GLU A 164 18.67 33.04 -10.47
N THR A 165 19.07 34.25 -10.05
CA THR A 165 18.90 34.69 -8.65
C THR A 165 17.43 34.83 -8.27
N ALA A 166 16.61 35.45 -9.13
CA ALA A 166 15.17 35.58 -8.88
C ALA A 166 14.47 34.21 -8.84
N SER A 167 14.82 33.28 -9.75
CA SER A 167 14.24 31.94 -9.78
C SER A 167 14.63 31.11 -8.54
N LYS A 168 15.90 31.17 -8.12
CA LYS A 168 16.37 30.51 -6.89
C LYS A 168 15.64 31.01 -5.64
N GLU A 169 15.49 32.33 -5.50
CA GLU A 169 14.76 32.93 -4.37
C GLU A 169 13.29 32.51 -4.35
N LEU A 170 12.62 32.46 -5.51
CA LEU A 170 11.24 31.98 -5.60
C LEU A 170 11.12 30.47 -5.35
N SER A 171 12.10 29.67 -5.80
CA SER A 171 12.16 28.22 -5.54
C SER A 171 12.26 27.93 -4.04
N VAL A 172 13.09 28.67 -3.30
CA VAL A 172 13.23 28.52 -1.84
C VAL A 172 11.90 28.76 -1.13
N VAL A 173 11.14 29.78 -1.55
CA VAL A 173 9.82 30.06 -0.96
C VAL A 173 8.81 28.97 -1.30
N ALA A 174 8.81 28.47 -2.53
CA ALA A 174 7.93 27.40 -2.97
C ALA A 174 8.22 26.09 -2.20
N GLU A 175 9.50 25.72 -2.09
CA GLU A 175 9.96 24.53 -1.37
C GLU A 175 9.67 24.64 0.13
N ALA A 176 9.88 25.82 0.74
CA ALA A 176 9.52 26.04 2.15
C ALA A 176 8.02 25.89 2.41
N ALA A 177 7.17 26.35 1.48
CA ALA A 177 5.72 26.17 1.57
C ALA A 177 5.33 24.68 1.44
N TRP A 178 5.97 23.95 0.51
CA TRP A 178 5.76 22.52 0.34
C TRP A 178 6.23 21.71 1.56
N VAL A 179 7.42 21.99 2.10
CA VAL A 179 7.94 21.34 3.32
C VAL A 179 7.03 21.60 4.51
N LYS A 180 6.43 22.81 4.61
CA LYS A 180 5.46 23.11 5.65
C LYS A 180 4.20 22.22 5.52
N GLN A 181 3.69 22.03 4.31
CA GLN A 181 2.58 21.08 4.07
C GLN A 181 2.98 19.64 4.41
N LEU A 182 4.16 19.21 3.96
CA LEU A 182 4.72 17.89 4.25
C LEU A 182 4.95 17.67 5.75
N SER A 183 5.37 18.69 6.50
CA SER A 183 5.58 18.62 7.95
C SER A 183 4.28 18.34 8.71
N SER A 184 3.13 18.86 8.23
CA SER A 184 1.82 18.53 8.81
C SER A 184 1.54 17.04 8.72
N TRP A 185 1.81 16.45 7.56
CA TRP A 185 1.62 15.03 7.30
C TRP A 185 2.63 14.16 8.06
N VAL A 186 3.92 14.47 7.96
CA VAL A 186 5.00 13.68 8.56
C VAL A 186 4.98 13.73 10.09
N LEU A 187 4.73 14.90 10.68
CA LEU A 187 4.80 15.09 12.14
C LEU A 187 3.47 14.83 12.84
N TYR A 188 2.34 15.02 12.18
CA TYR A 188 1.02 14.90 12.82
C TYR A 188 0.12 13.86 12.15
N GLY A 189 0.48 13.31 10.99
CA GLY A 189 -0.36 12.36 10.26
C GLY A 189 -1.65 12.98 9.71
N GLN A 190 -1.71 14.31 9.64
CA GLN A 190 -2.89 15.05 9.19
C GLN A 190 -2.63 15.65 7.82
N ILE A 191 -3.57 15.40 6.88
CA ILE A 191 -3.58 16.07 5.59
C ILE A 191 -3.82 17.57 5.85
N PRO A 192 -3.04 18.48 5.25
CA PRO A 192 -3.27 19.91 5.37
C PRO A 192 -4.70 20.28 4.95
N THR A 193 -5.41 21.02 5.81
CA THR A 193 -6.79 21.48 5.55
C THR A 193 -6.89 22.48 4.41
N PHE A 194 -5.79 23.19 4.11
CA PHE A 194 -5.68 24.13 3.00
C PHE A 194 -4.72 23.57 1.94
N GLY A 195 -5.13 23.58 0.67
CA GLY A 195 -4.35 23.03 -0.43
C GLY A 195 -4.35 21.50 -0.51
N SER A 196 -5.38 20.83 0.02
CA SER A 196 -5.52 19.37 -0.01
C SER A 196 -5.57 18.78 -1.43
N SER A 197 -6.04 19.56 -2.41
CA SER A 197 -6.09 19.17 -3.82
C SER A 197 -4.70 19.15 -4.49
N ASP A 198 -3.73 19.88 -3.93
CA ASP A 198 -2.38 20.05 -4.47
C ASP A 198 -1.35 19.16 -3.75
N PHE A 199 -1.76 18.49 -2.67
CA PHE A 199 -0.88 17.61 -1.93
C PHE A 199 -0.83 16.22 -2.59
N ALA A 200 0.38 15.67 -2.70
CA ALA A 200 0.65 14.38 -3.36
C ALA A 200 -0.04 13.17 -2.70
N ILE A 201 -0.55 13.31 -1.47
CA ILE A 201 -1.19 12.24 -0.72
C ILE A 201 -2.66 12.58 -0.54
N GLN A 202 -3.52 11.75 -1.12
CA GLN A 202 -4.97 11.91 -1.06
C GLN A 202 -5.61 10.74 -0.32
N ILE A 203 -6.82 10.97 0.21
CA ILE A 203 -7.58 9.93 0.89
C ILE A 203 -8.12 8.97 -0.18
N ALA A 204 -7.76 7.68 -0.07
CA ALA A 204 -8.25 6.65 -0.99
C ALA A 204 -9.77 6.49 -0.85
N SER A 205 -10.50 6.43 -1.97
CA SER A 205 -11.96 6.37 -1.99
C SER A 205 -12.53 5.05 -1.44
N GLU A 206 -11.70 4.02 -1.21
CA GLU A 206 -12.08 2.73 -0.64
C GLU A 206 -11.44 2.50 0.75
N PRO A 207 -12.23 2.33 1.82
CA PRO A 207 -11.74 2.27 3.21
C PRO A 207 -11.10 0.93 3.60
N ALA A 208 -11.06 -0.08 2.71
CA ALA A 208 -10.61 -1.43 3.05
C ALA A 208 -9.10 -1.54 3.32
N ASN A 209 -8.27 -0.61 2.81
CA ASN A 209 -6.80 -0.66 2.88
C ASN A 209 -6.16 0.50 3.68
N GLY A 210 -6.90 1.16 4.57
CA GLY A 210 -6.32 2.27 5.35
C GLY A 210 -5.91 3.47 4.47
N GLY A 211 -6.77 3.82 3.50
CA GLY A 211 -7.22 5.18 3.24
C GLY A 211 -6.26 6.25 2.69
N PHE A 212 -5.02 5.96 2.27
CA PHE A 212 -4.17 6.97 1.63
C PHE A 212 -3.43 6.44 0.40
N GLU A 213 -3.53 7.19 -0.71
CA GLU A 213 -2.91 6.91 -2.00
C GLU A 213 -1.98 8.05 -2.43
N LEU A 214 -0.92 7.67 -3.15
CA LEU A 214 0.07 8.56 -3.71
C LEU A 214 -0.34 8.94 -5.14
N VAL A 215 -0.55 10.24 -5.40
CA VAL A 215 -0.84 10.75 -6.73
C VAL A 215 0.47 11.22 -7.37
N SER A 216 1.00 10.42 -8.31
CA SER A 216 2.29 10.67 -8.96
C SER A 216 2.36 11.98 -9.74
N GLN A 217 1.22 12.51 -10.22
CA GLN A 217 1.14 13.77 -10.96
C GLN A 217 1.38 15.02 -10.09
N LEU A 218 1.17 14.89 -8.78
CA LEU A 218 1.31 16.00 -7.81
C LEU A 218 2.66 15.94 -7.08
N LEU A 219 3.55 15.02 -7.45
CA LEU A 219 4.90 14.92 -6.90
C LEU A 219 5.88 15.80 -7.68
N PRO A 220 6.71 16.60 -6.99
CA PRO A 220 7.80 17.31 -7.64
C PRO A 220 8.85 16.32 -8.17
N ARG A 221 9.47 16.62 -9.33
CA ARG A 221 10.48 15.72 -9.95
C ARG A 221 11.72 15.47 -9.10
N PHE A 222 11.99 16.33 -8.12
CA PHE A 222 13.14 16.16 -7.22
C PHE A 222 12.90 15.10 -6.13
N VAL A 223 11.66 14.64 -5.95
CA VAL A 223 11.30 13.58 -5.00
C VAL A 223 11.32 12.25 -5.74
N THR A 224 12.14 11.30 -5.27
CA THR A 224 12.17 9.95 -5.85
C THR A 224 10.98 9.13 -5.36
N ASP A 225 10.56 8.12 -6.12
CA ASP A 225 9.45 7.24 -5.76
C ASP A 225 9.65 6.59 -4.39
N ASP A 226 10.88 6.17 -4.07
CA ASP A 226 11.23 5.59 -2.76
C ASP A 226 10.98 6.57 -1.61
N THR A 227 11.29 7.84 -1.81
CA THR A 227 11.06 8.88 -0.80
C THR A 227 9.59 9.24 -0.68
N ALA A 228 8.84 9.20 -1.79
CA ALA A 228 7.41 9.39 -1.79
C ALA A 228 6.69 8.27 -1.01
N GLN A 229 7.09 7.01 -1.21
CA GLN A 229 6.60 5.87 -0.43
C GLN A 229 6.98 5.98 1.05
N ALA A 230 8.20 6.42 1.36
CA ALA A 230 8.62 6.68 2.74
C ALA A 230 7.76 7.75 3.43
N ILE A 231 7.44 8.85 2.74
CA ILE A 231 6.57 9.92 3.27
C ILE A 231 5.15 9.38 3.51
N LEU A 232 4.63 8.56 2.59
CA LEU A 232 3.32 7.93 2.74
C LEU A 232 3.30 6.99 3.94
N PHE A 233 4.31 6.13 4.09
CA PHE A 233 4.42 5.22 5.24
C PHE A 233 4.48 6.00 6.55
N VAL A 234 5.39 6.98 6.66
CA VAL A 234 5.59 7.79 7.87
C VAL A 234 4.30 8.45 8.30
N GLY A 235 3.55 9.07 7.38
CA GLY A 235 2.29 9.71 7.76
C GLY A 235 1.14 8.73 8.01
N LYS A 236 1.06 7.58 7.32
CA LYS A 236 0.09 6.52 7.65
C LYS A 236 0.28 6.04 9.07
N VAL A 237 1.52 5.73 9.44
CA VAL A 237 1.83 5.34 10.81
C VAL A 237 1.51 6.48 11.77
N ARG A 238 1.92 7.72 11.45
CA ARG A 238 1.70 8.85 12.34
C ARG A 238 0.22 9.16 12.59
N ASN A 239 -0.62 9.00 11.58
CA ASN A 239 -2.08 9.15 11.71
C ASN A 239 -2.65 8.08 12.65
N LEU A 240 -2.25 6.82 12.46
CA LEU A 240 -2.64 5.71 13.33
C LEU A 240 -2.18 5.94 14.78
N LEU A 241 -0.96 6.44 14.98
CA LEU A 241 -0.42 6.80 16.29
C LEU A 241 -1.11 8.02 16.90
N GLY A 242 -1.47 9.03 16.11
CA GLY A 242 -2.20 10.20 16.56
C GLY A 242 -3.58 9.86 17.11
N ALA A 243 -4.21 8.80 16.61
CA ALA A 243 -5.46 8.27 17.14
C ALA A 243 -5.29 7.42 18.41
N SER A 244 -4.12 6.78 18.60
CA SER A 244 -3.92 5.75 19.63
C SER A 244 -2.93 6.09 20.76
N ALA A 245 -2.01 7.05 20.60
CA ALA A 245 -0.86 7.20 21.49
C ALA A 245 -0.44 8.65 21.78
N LYS A 246 -0.07 8.90 23.03
CA LYS A 246 0.63 10.11 23.49
C LYS A 246 2.00 10.16 22.82
N SER A 247 2.18 11.03 21.82
CA SER A 247 3.47 11.18 21.14
C SER A 247 4.54 11.66 22.11
N ASP A 248 5.72 11.05 22.08
CA ASP A 248 6.91 11.56 22.76
C ASP A 248 7.28 12.93 22.15
N PRO A 249 7.25 14.03 22.93
CA PRO A 249 7.52 15.37 22.40
C PRO A 249 8.99 15.56 22.01
N LYS A 250 9.91 14.72 22.51
CA LYS A 250 11.34 14.79 22.19
C LYS A 250 11.65 14.37 20.76
N LEU A 251 11.02 13.30 20.27
CA LEU A 251 11.23 12.81 18.90
C LEU A 251 10.70 13.79 17.85
N LEU A 252 9.57 14.44 18.16
CA LEU A 252 9.03 15.51 17.32
C LEU A 252 10.03 16.65 17.12
N VAL A 253 10.74 17.06 18.17
CA VAL A 253 11.74 18.14 18.09
C VAL A 253 12.91 17.73 17.20
N ASP A 254 13.34 16.47 17.26
CA ASP A 254 14.45 15.99 16.44
C ASP A 254 14.04 15.80 14.97
N HIS A 255 12.81 15.34 14.70
CA HIS A 255 12.26 15.26 13.34
C HIS A 255 12.06 16.65 12.71
N VAL A 256 11.63 17.65 13.50
CA VAL A 256 11.57 19.05 13.05
C VAL A 256 12.96 19.58 12.71
N LYS A 257 13.97 19.28 13.53
CA LYS A 257 15.36 19.68 13.22
C LYS A 257 15.83 19.05 11.91
N SER A 258 15.61 17.76 11.68
CA SER A 258 16.01 17.09 10.43
C SER A 258 15.28 17.66 9.21
N LEU A 259 13.98 17.98 9.31
CA LEU A 259 13.25 18.66 8.23
C LEU A 259 13.73 20.12 8.00
N SER A 260 14.09 20.83 9.07
CA SER A 260 14.55 22.23 8.96
C SER A 260 15.92 22.36 8.29
N ARG A 261 16.78 21.34 8.38
CA ARG A 261 18.08 21.30 7.68
C ARG A 261 17.91 21.37 6.16
N PHE A 262 16.86 20.73 5.63
CA PHE A 262 16.58 20.76 4.19
C PHE A 262 16.26 22.17 3.68
N CYS A 263 15.49 22.96 4.44
CA CYS A 263 15.15 24.35 4.08
C CYS A 263 16.37 25.28 3.94
N ILE A 264 17.55 24.87 4.43
CA ILE A 264 18.77 25.69 4.44
C ILE A 264 19.72 25.30 3.30
N SER A 265 19.68 24.05 2.83
CA SER A 265 20.70 23.48 1.93
C SER A 265 20.26 23.38 0.47
N ASN A 266 18.95 23.52 0.17
CA ASN A 266 18.36 23.47 -1.19
C ASN A 266 18.69 22.19 -2.00
N SER A 267 19.26 21.17 -1.37
CA SER A 267 19.69 19.93 -2.02
C SER A 267 18.65 18.83 -1.83
N PRO A 268 18.21 18.13 -2.90
CA PRO A 268 17.22 17.06 -2.79
C PRO A 268 17.73 15.87 -1.96
N SER A 269 19.04 15.63 -1.93
CA SER A 269 19.65 14.58 -1.12
C SER A 269 19.39 14.77 0.37
N ASP A 270 19.39 16.01 0.88
CA ASP A 270 19.16 16.26 2.30
C ASP A 270 17.72 15.95 2.72
N LEU A 271 16.74 16.14 1.81
CA LEU A 271 15.37 15.70 2.03
C LEU A 271 15.30 14.18 2.17
N THR A 272 15.93 13.47 1.23
CA THR A 272 15.90 12.01 1.22
C THR A 272 16.55 11.43 2.47
N ALA A 273 17.67 12.00 2.91
CA ALA A 273 18.35 11.60 4.14
C ALA A 273 17.51 11.93 5.39
N GLY A 274 16.92 13.12 5.46
CA GLY A 274 16.06 13.52 6.57
C GLY A 274 14.81 12.66 6.70
N VAL A 275 14.13 12.35 5.59
CA VAL A 275 12.97 11.45 5.59
C VAL A 275 13.37 10.02 5.96
N ALA A 276 14.51 9.53 5.49
CA ALA A 276 15.03 8.21 5.87
C ALA A 276 15.36 8.13 7.37
N GLU A 277 15.98 9.16 7.95
CA GLU A 277 16.25 9.23 9.40
C GLU A 277 14.94 9.22 10.21
N ILE A 278 13.94 9.99 9.78
CA ILE A 278 12.61 10.01 10.40
C ILE A 278 11.96 8.63 10.30
N ARG A 279 12.01 8.00 9.12
CA ARG A 279 11.45 6.65 8.89
C ARG A 279 12.08 5.61 9.81
N LEU A 280 13.42 5.58 9.93
CA LEU A 280 14.14 4.65 10.82
C LEU A 280 13.81 4.88 12.30
N SER A 281 13.82 6.15 12.73
CA SER A 281 13.46 6.54 14.09
C SER A 281 12.02 6.14 14.43
N LEU A 282 11.10 6.33 13.49
CA LEU A 282 9.68 6.02 13.66
C LEU A 282 9.46 4.50 13.64
N SER A 283 10.09 3.75 12.73
CA SER A 283 10.00 2.28 12.69
C SER A 283 10.52 1.62 13.98
N SER A 284 11.59 2.17 14.57
CA SER A 284 12.08 1.73 15.87
C SER A 284 11.08 2.06 16.99
N ASN A 285 10.50 3.27 16.99
CA ASN A 285 9.51 3.65 17.99
C ASN A 285 8.24 2.78 17.94
N ILE A 286 7.75 2.42 16.74
CA ILE A 286 6.59 1.52 16.58
C ILE A 286 6.81 0.21 17.35
N LEU A 287 7.95 -0.44 17.12
CA LEU A 287 8.27 -1.74 17.73
C LEU A 287 8.42 -1.67 19.24
N HIS A 288 8.88 -0.54 19.78
CA HIS A 288 9.08 -0.39 21.21
C HIS A 288 7.82 0.06 21.96
N ASN A 289 7.06 1.02 21.42
CA ASN A 289 6.01 1.72 22.16
C ASN A 289 4.58 1.33 21.76
N VAL A 290 4.38 0.90 20.52
CA VAL A 290 3.03 0.81 19.90
C VAL A 290 2.64 -0.63 19.67
N LEU A 291 3.60 -1.41 19.17
CA LEU A 291 3.46 -2.82 18.82
C LEU A 291 4.66 -3.57 19.40
N PRO A 292 4.70 -3.82 20.72
CA PRO A 292 5.75 -4.61 21.34
C PRO A 292 5.89 -5.96 20.63
N LEU A 293 7.13 -6.39 20.37
CA LEU A 293 7.41 -7.67 19.72
C LEU A 293 6.75 -8.87 20.41
N ALA A 294 6.57 -8.79 21.73
CA ALA A 294 5.84 -9.81 22.49
C ALA A 294 4.38 -9.96 22.02
N GLN A 295 3.69 -8.85 21.73
CA GLN A 295 2.29 -8.89 21.27
C GLN A 295 2.20 -9.37 19.82
N ILE A 296 3.12 -8.94 18.95
CA ILE A 296 3.19 -9.45 17.57
C ILE A 296 3.41 -10.96 17.59
N ARG A 297 4.32 -11.46 18.43
CA ARG A 297 4.58 -12.89 18.60
C ARG A 297 3.35 -13.65 19.05
N ASN A 298 2.60 -13.12 20.02
CA ASN A 298 1.37 -13.75 20.47
C ASN A 298 0.33 -13.86 19.34
N ILE A 299 0.18 -12.83 18.50
CA ILE A 299 -0.75 -12.88 17.37
C ILE A 299 -0.24 -13.84 16.29
N LEU A 300 1.06 -13.84 16.01
CA LEU A 300 1.69 -14.79 15.10
C LEU A 300 1.46 -16.23 15.59
N THR A 301 1.63 -16.53 16.87
CA THR A 301 1.34 -17.86 17.42
C THR A 301 -0.14 -18.20 17.27
N LEU A 302 -1.07 -17.27 17.55
CA LEU A 302 -2.49 -17.48 17.32
C LEU A 302 -2.81 -17.78 15.84
N LEU A 303 -2.15 -17.07 14.92
CA LEU A 303 -2.30 -17.26 13.48
C LEU A 303 -1.82 -18.65 13.07
N TYR A 304 -0.67 -19.09 13.58
CA TYR A 304 -0.14 -20.41 13.30
C TYR A 304 -1.01 -21.53 13.89
N ASP A 305 -1.35 -21.41 15.17
CA ASP A 305 -2.06 -22.45 15.92
C ASP A 305 -3.46 -22.70 15.36
N PHE A 306 -4.20 -21.63 15.04
CA PHE A 306 -5.60 -21.71 14.65
C PHE A 306 -5.84 -21.57 13.15
N LEU A 307 -5.16 -20.62 12.49
CA LEU A 307 -5.40 -20.36 11.07
C LEU A 307 -4.58 -21.30 10.16
N LEU A 308 -3.32 -21.55 10.48
CA LEU A 308 -2.48 -22.53 9.76
C LEU A 308 -2.60 -23.96 10.32
N LEU A 309 -3.53 -24.19 11.27
CA LEU A 309 -3.84 -25.50 11.86
C LEU A 309 -2.67 -26.18 12.60
N GLY A 310 -1.72 -25.40 13.14
CA GLY A 310 -0.60 -25.91 13.94
C GLY A 310 -1.05 -26.65 15.19
N ASN A 311 -2.21 -26.29 15.76
CA ASN A 311 -2.76 -27.01 16.91
C ASN A 311 -3.38 -28.35 16.49
N SER A 312 -2.95 -29.43 17.16
CA SER A 312 -3.43 -30.80 16.90
C SER A 312 -4.92 -30.98 17.20
N ASP A 313 -5.45 -30.23 18.17
CA ASP A 313 -6.77 -30.48 18.75
C ASP A 313 -7.87 -29.59 18.15
N PHE A 314 -7.50 -28.44 17.60
CA PHE A 314 -8.44 -27.45 17.08
C PHE A 314 -9.23 -27.97 15.86
N ALA A 315 -8.54 -28.39 14.80
CA ALA A 315 -9.21 -28.86 13.59
C ALA A 315 -10.15 -30.07 13.82
N PRO A 316 -9.78 -31.14 14.55
CA PRO A 316 -10.68 -32.27 14.74
C PRO A 316 -11.92 -31.93 15.58
N THR A 317 -11.77 -31.08 16.60
CA THR A 317 -12.92 -30.63 17.41
C THR A 317 -13.86 -29.74 16.60
N LEU A 318 -13.31 -28.85 15.77
CA LEU A 318 -14.08 -28.01 14.84
C LEU A 318 -14.85 -28.83 13.81
N VAL A 319 -14.19 -29.80 13.16
CA VAL A 319 -14.83 -30.68 12.18
C VAL A 319 -15.92 -31.54 12.83
N ALA A 320 -15.67 -32.10 14.02
CA ALA A 320 -16.67 -32.91 14.72
C ALA A 320 -17.95 -32.13 15.06
N HIS A 321 -17.81 -30.89 15.56
CA HIS A 321 -18.96 -30.04 15.85
C HIS A 321 -19.65 -29.52 14.58
N ALA A 322 -18.90 -29.23 13.52
CA ALA A 322 -19.45 -28.83 12.24
C ALA A 322 -20.25 -29.95 11.57
N ASP A 323 -19.77 -31.19 11.59
CA ASP A 323 -20.45 -32.33 10.95
C ASP A 323 -21.80 -32.66 11.62
N LEU A 324 -21.93 -32.45 12.94
CA LEU A 324 -23.21 -32.56 13.65
C LEU A 324 -24.23 -31.53 13.17
N MET A 325 -23.77 -30.32 12.83
CA MET A 325 -24.61 -29.19 12.44
C MET A 325 -24.76 -29.03 10.91
N ARG A 326 -24.07 -29.83 10.10
CA ARG A 326 -24.04 -29.72 8.63
C ARG A 326 -25.41 -29.86 7.97
N LYS A 327 -26.36 -30.55 8.61
CA LYS A 327 -27.74 -30.73 8.12
C LYS A 327 -28.69 -29.58 8.48
N SER A 328 -28.23 -28.61 9.27
CA SER A 328 -29.03 -27.47 9.71
C SER A 328 -29.06 -26.34 8.67
N LEU A 329 -30.11 -25.52 8.71
CA LEU A 329 -30.28 -24.37 7.80
C LEU A 329 -29.18 -23.31 8.03
N PRO A 330 -28.71 -22.63 6.99
CA PRO A 330 -27.62 -21.65 7.12
C PRO A 330 -28.05 -20.45 7.97
N LYS A 331 -27.42 -20.27 9.13
CA LYS A 331 -27.57 -19.11 10.02
C LYS A 331 -26.21 -18.73 10.60
N GLU A 332 -25.89 -17.43 10.64
CA GLU A 332 -24.66 -16.91 11.26
C GLU A 332 -24.53 -17.29 12.75
N SER A 333 -25.65 -17.52 13.45
CA SER A 333 -25.65 -18.03 14.82
C SER A 333 -24.98 -19.40 14.95
N ILE A 334 -25.11 -20.27 13.92
CA ILE A 334 -24.55 -21.63 13.95
C ILE A 334 -23.02 -21.58 13.86
N ALA A 335 -22.47 -20.68 13.03
CA ALA A 335 -21.03 -20.46 12.93
C ALA A 335 -20.42 -20.07 14.29
N ASN A 336 -21.03 -19.10 14.96
CA ASN A 336 -20.62 -18.66 16.30
C ASN A 336 -20.83 -19.75 17.36
N ASP A 337 -21.94 -20.48 17.31
CA ASP A 337 -22.22 -21.58 18.25
C ASP A 337 -21.22 -22.73 18.11
N ILE A 338 -20.85 -23.11 16.88
CA ILE A 338 -19.84 -24.13 16.62
C ILE A 338 -18.50 -23.68 17.20
N LEU A 339 -18.07 -22.46 16.88
CA LEU A 339 -16.80 -21.91 17.34
C LEU A 339 -16.76 -21.76 18.88
N ASN A 340 -17.86 -21.36 19.52
CA ASN A 340 -17.94 -21.32 20.97
C ASN A 340 -17.85 -22.71 21.61
N ARG A 341 -18.48 -23.72 21.01
CA ARG A 341 -18.38 -25.11 21.48
C ARG A 341 -16.97 -25.66 21.32
N THR A 342 -16.30 -25.38 20.21
CA THR A 342 -14.90 -25.79 20.00
C THR A 342 -14.00 -25.14 21.03
N TRP A 343 -14.18 -23.84 21.29
CA TRP A 343 -13.40 -23.16 22.32
C TRP A 343 -13.59 -23.75 23.71
N ASN A 344 -14.83 -24.12 24.08
CA ASN A 344 -15.11 -24.74 25.36
C ASN A 344 -14.52 -26.16 25.48
N SER A 345 -14.41 -26.89 24.37
CA SER A 345 -13.72 -28.18 24.34
C SER A 345 -12.20 -28.01 24.47
N LEU A 346 -11.63 -26.99 23.83
CA LEU A 346 -10.20 -26.70 23.84
C LEU A 346 -9.72 -26.07 25.14
N ALA A 347 -10.61 -25.36 25.85
CA ALA A 347 -10.38 -24.82 27.20
C ALA A 347 -10.01 -25.87 28.26
N ARG A 348 -10.14 -27.16 27.94
CA ARG A 348 -9.70 -28.25 28.82
C ARG A 348 -8.22 -28.59 28.68
N ASN A 349 -7.60 -28.24 27.55
CA ASN A 349 -6.28 -28.71 27.15
C ASN A 349 -5.25 -27.59 26.99
N ILE A 350 -5.69 -26.33 26.87
CA ILE A 350 -4.85 -25.18 26.53
C ILE A 350 -4.92 -24.15 27.67
N ASP A 351 -3.88 -23.32 27.81
CA ASP A 351 -3.82 -22.22 28.79
C ASP A 351 -4.96 -21.20 28.58
N ASP A 352 -5.65 -20.83 29.67
CA ASP A 352 -6.81 -19.93 29.66
C ASP A 352 -6.53 -18.55 29.02
N ASP A 353 -5.29 -18.04 29.16
CA ASP A 353 -4.88 -16.74 28.62
C ASP A 353 -4.80 -16.74 27.09
N THR A 354 -4.31 -17.82 26.49
CA THR A 354 -4.23 -17.96 25.02
C THR A 354 -5.62 -18.14 24.40
N ILE A 355 -6.53 -18.81 25.11
CA ILE A 355 -7.89 -19.04 24.64
C ILE A 355 -8.75 -17.79 24.78
N SER A 356 -8.58 -17.04 25.86
CA SER A 356 -9.31 -15.77 26.04
C SER A 356 -8.94 -14.76 24.94
N THR A 357 -7.65 -14.66 24.60
CA THR A 357 -7.16 -13.83 23.49
C THR A 357 -7.59 -14.36 22.12
N ALA A 358 -7.58 -15.68 21.90
CA ALA A 358 -8.08 -16.31 20.68
C ALA A 358 -9.60 -16.07 20.48
N LYS A 359 -10.40 -16.19 21.54
CA LYS A 359 -11.86 -15.94 21.52
C LYS A 359 -12.20 -14.51 21.12
N LEU A 360 -11.37 -13.54 21.54
CA LEU A 360 -11.57 -12.13 21.24
C LEU A 360 -11.16 -11.77 19.80
N SER A 361 -10.22 -12.51 19.23
CA SER A 361 -9.59 -12.18 17.94
C SER A 361 -10.07 -13.05 16.77
N ILE A 362 -10.60 -14.24 17.00
CA ILE A 362 -10.96 -15.17 15.92
C ILE A 362 -12.48 -15.29 15.82
N ARG A 363 -13.04 -14.97 14.65
CA ARG A 363 -14.46 -15.15 14.33
C ARG A 363 -14.65 -16.05 13.13
N LEU A 364 -15.64 -16.93 13.20
CA LEU A 364 -16.12 -17.68 12.04
C LEU A 364 -17.23 -16.85 11.39
N THR A 365 -16.95 -16.32 10.20
CA THR A 365 -17.92 -15.52 9.44
C THR A 365 -18.48 -16.31 8.28
N MET A 366 -19.73 -16.01 7.92
CA MET A 366 -20.39 -16.59 6.75
C MET A 366 -20.51 -15.51 5.67
N GLN A 367 -20.36 -15.88 4.41
CA GLN A 367 -20.66 -14.96 3.33
C GLN A 367 -22.16 -14.69 3.28
N LYS A 368 -22.59 -13.42 3.39
CA LYS A 368 -23.99 -13.05 3.21
C LYS A 368 -24.44 -13.43 1.78
N PRO A 369 -25.61 -14.07 1.60
CA PRO A 369 -26.06 -14.60 0.31
C PRO A 369 -26.45 -13.53 -0.74
N ALA A 370 -26.28 -12.23 -0.46
CA ALA A 370 -26.74 -11.14 -1.33
C ALA A 370 -25.94 -11.00 -2.65
N ASN A 371 -24.73 -11.56 -2.75
CA ASN A 371 -23.89 -11.46 -3.95
C ASN A 371 -23.94 -12.70 -4.86
N LEU A 372 -24.91 -13.60 -4.67
CA LEU A 372 -25.03 -14.84 -5.46
C LEU A 372 -25.48 -14.65 -6.91
N HIS A 373 -25.79 -13.42 -7.36
CA HIS A 373 -26.31 -13.25 -8.72
C HIS A 373 -25.28 -13.18 -9.84
N HIS A 374 -23.98 -13.12 -9.57
CA HIS A 374 -22.97 -12.95 -10.63
C HIS A 374 -21.73 -13.85 -10.50
N GLN A 375 -21.84 -15.14 -10.16
CA GLN A 375 -20.75 -16.09 -10.44
C GLN A 375 -21.27 -17.49 -10.81
N ASN A 376 -21.59 -17.69 -12.09
CA ASN A 376 -21.71 -19.01 -12.73
C ASN A 376 -20.33 -19.57 -13.10
N SER A 377 -19.40 -19.53 -12.15
CA SER A 377 -18.10 -20.19 -12.24
C SER A 377 -17.96 -20.99 -10.96
N ALA A 378 -17.86 -22.32 -11.07
CA ALA A 378 -17.62 -23.20 -9.94
C ALA A 378 -16.52 -22.61 -9.06
N SER A 379 -16.88 -22.07 -7.90
CA SER A 379 -15.92 -21.45 -6.99
C SER A 379 -14.85 -22.49 -6.68
N LEU A 380 -13.61 -22.20 -7.10
CA LEU A 380 -12.45 -23.04 -6.81
C LEU A 380 -12.04 -22.93 -5.33
N ASP A 381 -12.82 -22.22 -4.51
CA ASP A 381 -12.55 -21.94 -3.11
C ASP A 381 -13.01 -23.08 -2.17
N PHE A 382 -12.16 -23.46 -1.20
CA PHE A 382 -12.42 -24.57 -0.27
C PHE A 382 -13.34 -24.18 0.91
N SER A 383 -13.86 -22.96 0.93
CA SER A 383 -14.71 -22.40 2.00
C SER A 383 -16.04 -23.14 2.21
N ASP A 384 -16.54 -23.88 1.21
CA ASP A 384 -17.78 -24.67 1.30
C ASP A 384 -17.62 -26.05 1.95
N PHE A 385 -16.40 -26.46 2.31
CA PHE A 385 -16.20 -27.81 2.84
C PHE A 385 -16.73 -27.93 4.27
N LEU A 386 -16.47 -26.97 5.16
CA LEU A 386 -16.78 -27.10 6.60
C LEU A 386 -18.29 -27.22 6.86
N LEU A 387 -19.05 -26.16 6.58
CA LEU A 387 -20.50 -26.17 6.45
C LEU A 387 -20.78 -26.18 4.94
N ALA A 388 -21.87 -26.78 4.45
CA ALA A 388 -22.16 -26.86 3.00
C ALA A 388 -22.45 -25.49 2.31
N PHE A 389 -21.93 -24.41 2.89
CA PHE A 389 -22.04 -23.00 2.56
C PHE A 389 -20.67 -22.35 2.90
N PRO A 390 -20.28 -21.26 2.23
CA PRO A 390 -18.95 -20.68 2.39
C PRO A 390 -18.74 -20.11 3.80
N THR A 391 -17.81 -20.70 4.54
CA THR A 391 -17.39 -20.27 5.88
C THR A 391 -15.93 -19.83 5.90
N PHE A 392 -15.65 -18.71 6.57
CA PHE A 392 -14.31 -18.15 6.68
C PHE A 392 -13.92 -17.97 8.15
N LEU A 393 -12.76 -18.47 8.52
CA LEU A 393 -12.14 -18.17 9.80
C LEU A 393 -11.35 -16.86 9.64
N VAL A 394 -11.87 -15.78 10.22
CA VAL A 394 -11.28 -14.44 10.13
C VAL A 394 -10.62 -14.09 11.45
N LEU A 395 -9.41 -13.54 11.37
CA LEU A 395 -8.74 -12.91 12.49
C LEU A 395 -9.09 -11.42 12.47
N ASP A 396 -9.80 -10.95 13.48
CA ASP A 396 -10.13 -9.55 13.66
C ASP A 396 -8.94 -8.81 14.26
N CYS A 397 -8.16 -8.19 13.38
CA CYS A 397 -7.07 -7.31 13.77
C CYS A 397 -7.65 -5.94 14.12
N HIS A 398 -7.62 -5.58 15.41
CA HIS A 398 -7.90 -4.21 15.83
C HIS A 398 -6.66 -3.31 15.63
N PRO A 399 -6.84 -2.01 15.35
CA PRO A 399 -5.71 -1.08 15.30
C PRO A 399 -4.96 -1.12 16.64
N PRO A 400 -3.62 -1.21 16.66
CA PRO A 400 -2.68 -0.94 15.56
C PRO A 400 -2.21 -2.17 14.73
N PHE A 401 -2.69 -3.38 15.02
CA PHE A 401 -2.21 -4.63 14.37
C PHE A 401 -2.59 -4.75 12.89
N ASP A 402 -3.62 -4.00 12.47
CA ASP A 402 -4.02 -3.85 11.07
C ASP A 402 -2.85 -3.37 10.17
N LEU A 403 -1.92 -2.57 10.71
CA LEU A 403 -0.74 -2.12 9.98
C LEU A 403 0.16 -3.29 9.54
N PHE A 404 0.23 -4.35 10.35
CA PHE A 404 1.02 -5.53 10.06
C PHE A 404 0.28 -6.51 9.14
N MET A 405 -1.04 -6.63 9.29
CA MET A 405 -1.88 -7.61 8.59
C MET A 405 -2.54 -7.02 7.34
N GLN A 406 -1.76 -6.75 6.28
CA GLN A 406 -2.31 -6.25 5.01
C GLN A 406 -2.95 -7.35 4.15
N ASP A 407 -2.49 -8.60 4.27
CA ASP A 407 -2.83 -9.71 3.36
C ASP A 407 -3.65 -10.82 4.08
N ALA A 408 -4.64 -10.43 4.89
CA ALA A 408 -5.47 -11.36 5.67
C ALA A 408 -6.29 -12.36 4.82
N SER A 409 -6.56 -12.03 3.55
CA SER A 409 -7.31 -12.90 2.63
C SER A 409 -6.54 -14.17 2.23
N ALA A 410 -5.21 -14.09 2.10
CA ALA A 410 -4.37 -15.24 1.76
C ALA A 410 -4.44 -16.32 2.84
N TYR A 411 -4.41 -15.88 4.09
CA TYR A 411 -4.54 -16.71 5.28
C TYR A 411 -5.87 -17.45 5.36
N ILE A 412 -6.97 -16.79 4.99
CA ILE A 412 -8.31 -17.41 4.92
C ILE A 412 -8.34 -18.53 3.87
N GLN A 413 -7.75 -18.30 2.69
CA GLN A 413 -7.69 -19.30 1.62
C GLN A 413 -6.84 -20.51 2.00
N MET A 414 -5.67 -20.27 2.60
CA MET A 414 -4.79 -21.33 3.14
C MET A 414 -5.52 -22.16 4.19
N HIS A 415 -6.19 -21.50 5.14
CA HIS A 415 -6.96 -22.17 6.19
C HIS A 415 -8.03 -23.09 5.60
N ALA A 416 -8.82 -22.59 4.65
CA ALA A 416 -9.89 -23.37 4.03
C ALA A 416 -9.35 -24.62 3.33
N PHE A 417 -8.23 -24.50 2.61
CA PHE A 417 -7.57 -25.62 1.94
C PHE A 417 -7.07 -26.68 2.93
N LEU A 418 -6.29 -26.27 3.94
CA LEU A 418 -5.74 -27.18 4.95
C LEU A 418 -6.85 -27.87 5.75
N LEU A 419 -7.91 -27.14 6.11
CA LEU A 419 -9.04 -27.66 6.86
C LEU A 419 -9.83 -28.70 6.04
N ALA A 420 -10.02 -28.47 4.75
CA ALA A 420 -10.70 -29.42 3.86
C ALA A 420 -9.92 -30.75 3.76
N MET A 421 -8.59 -30.69 3.65
CA MET A 421 -7.73 -31.88 3.62
C MET A 421 -7.74 -32.63 4.95
N ARG A 422 -7.63 -31.92 6.07
CA ARG A 422 -7.67 -32.53 7.41
C ARG A 422 -9.01 -33.18 7.70
N ARG A 423 -10.11 -32.56 7.26
CA ARG A 423 -11.45 -33.16 7.34
C ARG A 423 -11.57 -34.45 6.56
N ALA A 424 -11.14 -34.49 5.29
CA ALA A 424 -11.19 -35.72 4.50
C ALA A 424 -10.38 -36.86 5.15
N ARG A 425 -9.21 -36.53 5.71
CA ARG A 425 -8.39 -37.49 6.47
C ARG A 425 -9.13 -38.05 7.70
N LEU A 426 -9.76 -37.19 8.49
CA LEU A 426 -10.55 -37.60 9.67
C LEU A 426 -11.76 -38.47 9.30
N HIS A 427 -12.42 -38.14 8.19
CA HIS A 427 -13.55 -38.93 7.70
C HIS A 427 -13.13 -40.31 7.25
N LEU A 428 -12.07 -40.40 6.43
CA LEU A 428 -11.54 -41.69 6.02
C LEU A 428 -11.03 -42.50 7.21
N SER A 429 -10.26 -41.90 8.13
CA SER A 429 -9.79 -42.63 9.31
C SER A 429 -10.92 -43.14 10.20
N SER A 430 -12.03 -42.39 10.30
CA SER A 430 -13.23 -42.82 11.03
C SER A 430 -13.87 -44.08 10.45
N LEU A 431 -13.61 -44.45 9.18
CA LEU A 431 -14.12 -45.70 8.61
C LEU A 431 -13.55 -46.92 9.35
N TRP A 432 -12.32 -46.85 9.83
CA TRP A 432 -11.64 -47.97 10.50
C TRP A 432 -12.18 -48.26 11.89
N THR A 433 -12.86 -47.32 12.53
CA THR A 433 -13.46 -47.52 13.86
C THR A 433 -14.82 -48.20 13.81
N HIS A 434 -15.45 -48.25 12.63
CA HIS A 434 -16.75 -48.90 12.43
C HIS A 434 -16.55 -50.39 12.09
N ASP A 435 -16.46 -51.23 13.13
CA ASP A 435 -16.09 -52.65 13.05
C ASP A 435 -17.12 -53.56 12.33
N GLY A 436 -18.36 -53.10 12.13
CA GLY A 436 -19.49 -53.94 11.69
C GLY A 436 -19.40 -54.52 10.27
N LEU A 437 -18.70 -53.86 9.35
CA LEU A 437 -18.67 -54.22 7.92
C LEU A 437 -17.41 -54.98 7.48
N ARG A 438 -16.42 -55.19 8.37
CA ARG A 438 -15.17 -55.91 8.04
C ARG A 438 -15.39 -57.39 7.70
N ARG A 439 -16.54 -57.96 8.09
CA ARG A 439 -16.79 -59.42 8.07
C ARG A 439 -17.45 -59.95 6.79
N HIS A 440 -17.73 -59.12 5.78
CA HIS A 440 -18.41 -59.55 4.57
C HIS A 440 -17.49 -59.53 3.34
N GLY A 441 -17.45 -60.63 2.58
CA GLY A 441 -17.12 -60.79 1.15
C GLY A 441 -15.84 -60.18 0.50
N PRO A 442 -15.36 -60.76 -0.63
CA PRO A 442 -14.29 -60.19 -1.46
C PRO A 442 -14.52 -58.76 -2.02
N PRO A 443 -15.73 -58.27 -2.38
CA PRO A 443 -15.88 -56.90 -2.92
C PRO A 443 -15.54 -55.81 -1.89
N LEU A 444 -15.70 -56.10 -0.59
CA LEU A 444 -15.31 -55.18 0.48
C LEU A 444 -13.79 -55.05 0.63
N ARG A 445 -13.01 -56.09 0.34
CA ARG A 445 -11.54 -56.02 0.37
C ARG A 445 -10.99 -55.00 -0.62
N ALA A 446 -11.54 -54.97 -1.84
CA ALA A 446 -11.13 -54.00 -2.86
C ALA A 446 -11.46 -52.56 -2.43
N MET A 447 -12.59 -52.34 -1.75
CA MET A 447 -12.98 -51.02 -1.23
C MET A 447 -12.08 -50.57 -0.07
N TRP A 448 -11.74 -51.48 0.84
CA TRP A 448 -10.78 -51.22 1.91
C TRP A 448 -9.38 -50.91 1.36
N ALA A 449 -8.93 -51.62 0.32
CA ALA A 449 -7.66 -51.34 -0.34
C ALA A 449 -7.62 -49.92 -0.93
N THR A 450 -8.67 -49.52 -1.65
CA THR A 450 -8.76 -48.15 -2.20
C THR A 450 -8.89 -47.08 -1.13
N ALA A 451 -9.62 -47.35 -0.04
CA ALA A 451 -9.71 -46.42 1.08
C ALA A 451 -8.37 -46.29 1.80
N LYS A 452 -7.63 -47.40 2.02
CA LYS A 452 -6.28 -47.43 2.60
C LYS A 452 -5.32 -46.60 1.74
N ALA A 453 -5.34 -46.79 0.42
CA ALA A 453 -4.52 -46.02 -0.52
C ALA A 453 -4.86 -44.52 -0.50
N ALA A 454 -6.15 -44.16 -0.52
CA ALA A 454 -6.59 -42.76 -0.45
C ALA A 454 -6.23 -42.10 0.89
N LEU A 455 -6.36 -42.84 2.00
CA LEU A 455 -5.94 -42.37 3.33
C LEU A 455 -4.42 -42.18 3.40
N GLY A 456 -3.63 -43.12 2.87
CA GLY A 456 -2.18 -43.01 2.79
C GLY A 456 -1.75 -41.77 2.01
N LEU A 457 -2.32 -41.56 0.82
CA LEU A 457 -2.08 -40.36 0.01
C LEU A 457 -2.44 -39.06 0.76
N LEU A 458 -3.60 -39.02 1.43
CA LEU A 458 -3.98 -37.87 2.25
C LEU A 458 -3.05 -37.64 3.45
N CYS A 459 -2.58 -38.69 4.10
CA CYS A 459 -1.60 -38.60 5.18
C CYS A 459 -0.27 -38.02 4.69
N HIS A 460 0.23 -38.47 3.54
CA HIS A 460 1.46 -37.94 2.94
C HIS A 460 1.32 -36.49 2.48
N LEU A 461 0.19 -36.13 1.85
CA LEU A 461 -0.11 -34.75 1.47
C LEU A 461 -0.22 -33.84 2.69
N SER A 462 -0.94 -34.27 3.74
CA SER A 462 -1.07 -33.51 5.00
C SER A 462 0.28 -33.34 5.69
N ALA A 463 1.09 -34.40 5.79
CA ALA A 463 2.40 -34.35 6.42
C ALA A 463 3.37 -33.41 5.67
N TYR A 464 3.30 -33.39 4.34
CA TYR A 464 4.09 -32.46 3.54
C TYR A 464 3.61 -31.02 3.68
N PHE A 465 2.32 -30.74 3.48
CA PHE A 465 1.82 -29.36 3.51
C PHE A 465 1.82 -28.76 4.93
N GLU A 466 1.32 -29.47 5.95
CA GLU A 466 1.27 -28.96 7.32
C GLU A 466 2.66 -29.03 8.00
N GLY A 467 3.42 -30.10 7.77
CA GLY A 467 4.71 -30.34 8.42
C GLY A 467 5.90 -29.75 7.66
N ASP A 468 6.19 -30.30 6.48
CA ASP A 468 7.39 -29.94 5.71
C ASP A 468 7.32 -28.52 5.12
N VAL A 469 6.13 -27.99 4.78
CA VAL A 469 5.97 -26.65 4.20
C VAL A 469 5.63 -25.63 5.28
N VAL A 470 4.44 -25.72 5.88
CA VAL A 470 3.95 -24.72 6.84
C VAL A 470 4.83 -24.67 8.09
N GLY A 471 5.10 -25.83 8.71
CA GLY A 471 5.93 -25.91 9.91
C GLY A 471 7.36 -25.38 9.71
N GLU A 472 8.04 -25.82 8.64
CA GLU A 472 9.43 -25.44 8.37
C GLU A 472 9.57 -23.93 8.07
N LEU A 473 8.73 -23.40 7.16
CA LEU A 473 8.75 -21.97 6.80
C LEU A 473 8.38 -21.08 7.99
N TRP A 474 7.42 -21.51 8.81
CA TRP A 474 7.01 -20.76 9.99
C TRP A 474 8.10 -20.74 11.07
N GLN A 475 8.78 -21.87 11.31
CA GLN A 475 9.91 -21.94 12.25
C GLN A 475 11.05 -21.01 11.83
N GLN A 476 11.37 -20.95 10.55
CA GLN A 476 12.40 -20.05 10.02
C GLN A 476 12.00 -18.58 10.21
N PHE A 477 10.74 -18.23 9.97
CA PHE A 477 10.24 -16.89 10.24
C PHE A 477 10.28 -16.54 11.73
N MET A 478 9.85 -17.45 12.61
CA MET A 478 9.91 -17.24 14.06
C MET A 478 11.34 -17.15 14.59
N ALA A 479 12.29 -17.91 14.03
CA ALA A 479 13.71 -17.77 14.31
C ALA A 479 14.21 -16.37 13.95
N PHE A 480 13.84 -15.86 12.76
CA PHE A 480 14.15 -14.49 12.35
C PHE A 480 13.58 -13.43 13.32
N THR A 481 12.34 -13.60 13.81
CA THR A 481 11.78 -12.67 14.80
C THR A 481 12.48 -12.71 16.17
N SER A 482 13.27 -13.77 16.44
CA SER A 482 14.02 -13.91 17.68
C SER A 482 15.31 -13.10 17.69
N ASP A 483 15.86 -12.81 16.51
CA ASP A 483 17.06 -12.01 16.35
C ASP A 483 16.71 -10.52 16.48
N SER A 484 16.65 -10.04 17.73
CA SER A 484 16.21 -8.68 18.08
C SER A 484 17.20 -7.56 17.74
N ALA A 485 18.41 -7.88 17.26
CA ALA A 485 19.50 -6.92 17.16
C ALA A 485 19.34 -5.86 16.06
N ASN A 486 18.60 -6.16 14.98
CA ASN A 486 18.40 -5.26 13.83
C ASN A 486 16.95 -5.27 13.30
N LEU A 487 15.98 -5.63 14.14
CA LEU A 487 14.61 -5.79 13.67
C LEU A 487 13.96 -4.42 13.44
N ASN A 488 13.68 -4.11 12.18
CA ASN A 488 12.86 -2.96 11.77
C ASN A 488 11.44 -3.43 11.47
N PHE A 489 10.43 -2.60 11.78
CA PHE A 489 9.03 -2.94 11.52
C PHE A 489 8.77 -3.28 10.04
N GLU A 490 9.35 -2.50 9.13
CA GLU A 490 9.21 -2.71 7.69
C GLU A 490 9.86 -4.00 7.22
N LEU A 491 11.07 -4.29 7.72
CA LEU A 491 11.74 -5.56 7.42
C LEU A 491 10.91 -6.75 7.92
N LEU A 492 10.28 -6.63 9.09
CA LEU A 492 9.38 -7.65 9.62
C LEU A 492 8.14 -7.82 8.73
N GLN A 493 7.56 -6.73 8.24
CA GLN A 493 6.41 -6.75 7.33
C GLN A 493 6.77 -7.35 5.97
N ASP A 494 7.91 -6.96 5.40
CA ASP A 494 8.41 -7.49 4.12
C ASP A 494 8.70 -8.99 4.23
N ARG A 495 9.31 -9.42 5.34
CA ARG A 495 9.54 -10.85 5.60
C ARG A 495 8.25 -11.63 5.79
N HIS A 496 7.24 -11.03 6.42
CA HIS A 496 5.93 -11.66 6.55
C HIS A 496 5.20 -11.78 5.21
N ARG A 497 5.28 -10.76 4.33
CA ARG A 497 4.76 -10.86 2.96
C ARG A 497 5.51 -11.92 2.16
N GLN A 498 6.84 -11.96 2.24
CA GLN A 498 7.63 -13.00 1.62
C GLN A 498 7.25 -14.41 2.12
N LEU A 499 7.00 -14.56 3.43
CA LEU A 499 6.51 -15.81 4.00
C LEU A 499 5.15 -16.21 3.38
N LEU A 500 4.22 -15.27 3.25
CA LEU A 500 2.91 -15.52 2.63
C LEU A 500 3.03 -15.93 1.15
N ASP A 501 3.89 -15.26 0.39
CA ASP A 501 4.14 -15.61 -1.02
C ASP A 501 4.78 -17.01 -1.16
N LEU A 502 5.68 -17.36 -0.24
CA LEU A 502 6.25 -18.70 -0.18
C LEU A 502 5.20 -19.73 0.23
N LEU A 503 4.42 -19.48 1.28
CA LEU A 503 3.36 -20.39 1.72
C LEU A 503 2.33 -20.63 0.62
N THR A 504 1.85 -19.57 -0.06
CA THR A 504 0.88 -19.72 -1.16
C THR A 504 1.46 -20.53 -2.32
N SER A 505 2.71 -20.27 -2.72
CA SER A 505 3.36 -20.95 -3.84
C SER A 505 3.75 -22.41 -3.53
N HIS A 506 4.16 -22.72 -2.31
CA HIS A 506 4.49 -24.08 -1.87
C HIS A 506 3.24 -24.92 -1.53
N LEU A 507 2.14 -24.30 -1.07
CA LEU A 507 0.83 -24.95 -0.95
C LEU A 507 0.14 -25.20 -2.30
N LEU A 508 0.77 -24.78 -3.42
CA LEU A 508 0.26 -24.95 -4.79
C LEU A 508 -1.08 -24.26 -5.05
N LEU A 509 -1.45 -23.27 -4.22
CA LEU A 509 -2.66 -22.47 -4.38
C LEU A 509 -2.75 -21.67 -5.69
N PRO A 510 -1.65 -21.20 -6.33
CA PRO A 510 -1.80 -20.55 -7.63
C PRO A 510 -2.11 -21.53 -8.79
N ASP A 511 -1.88 -22.84 -8.61
CA ASP A 511 -2.15 -23.83 -9.67
C ASP A 511 -3.64 -24.25 -9.67
N THR A 512 -4.42 -23.59 -10.52
CA THR A 512 -5.84 -23.89 -10.72
C THR A 512 -6.13 -25.34 -11.13
N ALA A 513 -5.22 -26.00 -11.85
CA ALA A 513 -5.39 -27.38 -12.26
C ALA A 513 -5.20 -28.35 -11.08
N PHE A 514 -4.20 -28.10 -10.22
CA PHE A 514 -4.02 -28.86 -8.99
C PHE A 514 -5.20 -28.67 -8.04
N ILE A 515 -5.63 -27.43 -7.79
CA ILE A 515 -6.79 -27.13 -6.93
C ILE A 515 -8.03 -27.86 -7.40
N LYS A 516 -8.31 -27.87 -8.71
CA LYS A 516 -9.46 -28.57 -9.27
C LYS A 516 -9.38 -30.08 -9.02
N CYS A 517 -8.23 -30.70 -9.26
CA CYS A 517 -8.00 -32.11 -8.98
C CYS A 517 -8.13 -32.43 -7.48
N ALA A 518 -7.56 -31.60 -6.61
CA ALA A 518 -7.63 -31.75 -5.17
C ALA A 518 -9.07 -31.60 -4.66
N ARG A 519 -9.83 -30.63 -5.15
CA ARG A 519 -11.25 -30.44 -4.82
C ARG A 519 -12.09 -31.64 -5.25
N GLU A 520 -11.93 -32.12 -6.48
CA GLU A 520 -12.61 -33.34 -6.98
C GLU A 520 -12.30 -34.54 -6.07
N PHE A 521 -11.03 -34.73 -5.71
CA PHE A 521 -10.59 -35.80 -4.83
C PHE A 521 -11.21 -35.71 -3.42
N LEU A 522 -11.17 -34.53 -2.78
CA LEU A 522 -11.75 -34.33 -1.44
C LEU A 522 -13.27 -34.51 -1.45
N GLN A 523 -13.97 -34.08 -2.50
CA GLN A 523 -15.40 -34.33 -2.67
C GLN A 523 -15.71 -35.82 -2.82
N HIS A 524 -14.88 -36.58 -3.55
CA HIS A 524 -15.03 -38.03 -3.66
C HIS A 524 -14.76 -38.75 -2.33
N CYS A 525 -13.82 -38.26 -1.51
CA CYS A 525 -13.58 -38.77 -0.15
C CYS A 525 -14.82 -38.57 0.75
N ASP A 526 -15.40 -37.37 0.75
CA ASP A 526 -16.62 -37.06 1.49
C ASP A 526 -17.81 -37.90 1.01
N LEU A 527 -17.97 -38.05 -0.32
CA LEU A 527 -19.02 -38.88 -0.91
C LEU A 527 -18.88 -40.34 -0.49
N PHE A 528 -17.67 -40.90 -0.59
CA PHE A 528 -17.36 -42.27 -0.20
C PHE A 528 -17.68 -42.52 1.29
N ASN A 529 -17.28 -41.61 2.17
CA ASN A 529 -17.59 -41.70 3.60
C ASN A 529 -19.10 -41.62 3.88
N ASN A 530 -19.82 -40.71 3.21
CA ASN A 530 -21.27 -40.57 3.37
C ASN A 530 -22.03 -41.82 2.88
N THR A 531 -21.63 -42.39 1.73
CA THR A 531 -22.22 -43.64 1.22
C THR A 531 -21.91 -44.81 2.14
N TRP A 532 -20.67 -44.90 2.64
CA TRP A 532 -20.29 -45.94 3.60
C TRP A 532 -21.11 -45.88 4.88
N ARG A 533 -21.27 -44.67 5.47
CA ARG A 533 -22.08 -44.47 6.67
C ARG A 533 -23.56 -44.79 6.44
N ALA A 534 -24.09 -44.47 5.25
CA ALA A 534 -25.46 -44.81 4.89
C ALA A 534 -25.67 -46.33 4.78
N ASP A 535 -24.73 -47.05 4.16
CA ASP A 535 -24.80 -48.50 4.02
C ASP A 535 -24.56 -49.22 5.36
N ALA A 536 -23.65 -48.70 6.19
CA ALA A 536 -23.43 -49.16 7.56
C ALA A 536 -24.69 -49.01 8.42
N ALA A 537 -25.40 -47.87 8.31
CA ALA A 537 -26.64 -47.63 9.04
C ALA A 537 -27.79 -48.53 8.60
N ARG A 538 -27.82 -48.94 7.33
CA ARG A 538 -28.83 -49.86 6.77
C ARG A 538 -28.54 -51.33 7.04
N ALA A 539 -27.33 -51.67 7.51
CA ALA A 539 -26.84 -53.05 7.63
C ALA A 539 -27.01 -53.90 6.35
N GLN A 540 -27.14 -53.23 5.19
CA GLN A 540 -27.37 -53.83 3.89
C GLN A 540 -26.44 -53.18 2.87
N TYR A 541 -25.67 -54.02 2.17
CA TYR A 541 -24.69 -53.58 1.19
C TYR A 541 -25.37 -53.32 -0.15
N ASP A 542 -25.52 -52.04 -0.52
CA ASP A 542 -25.90 -51.63 -1.87
C ASP A 542 -24.62 -51.47 -2.73
N GLY A 543 -24.07 -52.61 -3.15
CA GLY A 543 -22.71 -52.66 -3.70
C GLY A 543 -22.45 -51.81 -4.94
N VAL A 544 -23.50 -51.45 -5.68
CA VAL A 544 -23.41 -50.63 -6.90
C VAL A 544 -23.01 -49.18 -6.58
N GLY A 545 -23.56 -48.61 -5.52
CA GLY A 545 -23.29 -47.22 -5.12
C GLY A 545 -21.85 -47.04 -4.62
N LEU A 546 -21.39 -47.95 -3.77
CA LEU A 546 -20.06 -47.89 -3.19
C LEU A 546 -18.96 -48.23 -4.21
N ASP A 547 -19.20 -49.18 -5.12
CA ASP A 547 -18.28 -49.47 -6.23
C ASP A 547 -18.12 -48.29 -7.21
N ARG A 548 -19.20 -47.52 -7.44
CA ARG A 548 -19.12 -46.30 -8.26
C ARG A 548 -18.25 -45.24 -7.57
N CYS A 549 -18.46 -45.02 -6.27
CA CYS A 549 -17.66 -44.09 -5.48
C CYS A 549 -16.20 -44.52 -5.41
N ARG A 550 -15.92 -45.82 -5.30
CA ARG A 550 -14.57 -46.38 -5.37
C ARG A 550 -13.86 -46.02 -6.67
N LYS A 551 -14.49 -46.25 -7.82
CA LYS A 551 -13.92 -45.94 -9.15
C LYS A 551 -13.65 -44.46 -9.31
N MET A 552 -14.56 -43.60 -8.82
CA MET A 552 -14.39 -42.15 -8.83
C MET A 552 -13.22 -41.71 -7.96
N LEU A 553 -13.08 -42.29 -6.76
CA LEU A 553 -11.99 -42.02 -5.83
C LEU A 553 -10.63 -42.40 -6.43
N ASP A 554 -10.50 -43.61 -6.96
CA ASP A 554 -9.26 -44.09 -7.62
C ASP A 554 -8.88 -43.20 -8.82
N PHE A 555 -9.85 -42.80 -9.64
CA PHE A 555 -9.62 -41.90 -10.76
C PHE A 555 -9.12 -40.51 -10.30
N SER A 556 -9.75 -39.93 -9.27
CA SER A 556 -9.30 -38.63 -8.73
C SER A 556 -7.94 -38.71 -8.04
N MET A 557 -7.63 -39.81 -7.35
CA MET A 557 -6.34 -40.05 -6.73
C MET A 557 -5.23 -40.08 -7.79
N LYS A 558 -5.44 -40.83 -8.88
CA LYS A 558 -4.50 -40.89 -10.02
C LYS A 558 -4.32 -39.53 -10.69
N LYS A 559 -5.39 -38.74 -10.85
CA LYS A 559 -5.32 -37.37 -11.36
C LYS A 559 -4.42 -36.48 -10.49
N VAL A 560 -4.60 -36.49 -9.17
CA VAL A 560 -3.79 -35.70 -8.23
C VAL A 560 -2.31 -36.09 -8.35
N VAL A 561 -2.00 -37.40 -8.30
CA VAL A 561 -0.60 -37.88 -8.44
C VAL A 561 -0.01 -37.52 -9.80
N SER A 562 -0.76 -37.67 -10.89
CA SER A 562 -0.30 -37.31 -12.23
C SER A 562 0.01 -35.82 -12.34
N ARG A 563 -0.80 -34.97 -11.70
CA ARG A 563 -0.59 -33.52 -11.71
C ARG A 563 0.63 -33.13 -10.87
N LEU A 564 0.82 -33.76 -9.70
CA LEU A 564 2.01 -33.56 -8.88
C LEU A 564 3.29 -33.91 -9.65
N ARG A 565 3.29 -35.02 -10.41
CA ARG A 565 4.40 -35.38 -11.31
C ARG A 565 4.64 -34.36 -12.42
N GLN A 566 3.59 -33.79 -13.00
CA GLN A 566 3.73 -32.72 -14.01
C GLN A 566 4.32 -31.44 -13.41
N ILE A 567 3.87 -31.06 -12.21
CA ILE A 567 4.38 -29.87 -11.51
C ILE A 567 5.87 -30.04 -11.22
N ASP A 568 6.27 -31.22 -10.77
CA ASP A 568 7.65 -31.59 -10.52
C ASP A 568 8.53 -31.42 -11.77
N THR A 569 8.11 -32.01 -12.90
CA THR A 569 8.83 -31.86 -14.18
C THR A 569 8.90 -30.42 -14.70
N SER A 570 7.97 -29.55 -14.30
CA SER A 570 7.91 -28.15 -14.74
C SER A 570 8.70 -27.17 -13.86
N ARG A 571 9.08 -27.57 -12.64
CA ARG A 571 9.76 -26.70 -11.66
C ARG A 571 11.30 -26.80 -11.69
N VAL A 572 11.86 -27.64 -12.56
CA VAL A 572 13.32 -27.89 -12.66
C VAL A 572 14.14 -26.66 -13.12
N ASP A 573 13.50 -25.59 -13.61
CA ASP A 573 14.20 -24.42 -14.20
C ASP A 573 14.22 -23.13 -13.33
N VAL A 574 13.99 -23.18 -12.00
CA VAL A 574 14.09 -21.97 -11.16
C VAL A 574 15.52 -21.78 -10.61
N PRO A 575 16.19 -20.62 -10.87
CA PRO A 575 17.57 -20.40 -10.45
C PRO A 575 17.74 -20.37 -8.93
N ASP A 576 18.85 -20.98 -8.47
CA ASP A 576 19.30 -21.10 -7.09
C ASP A 576 19.24 -19.77 -6.30
N GLY A 577 18.46 -19.76 -5.21
CA GLY A 577 18.51 -18.65 -4.25
C GLY A 577 17.33 -18.53 -3.28
N VAL A 578 16.20 -19.17 -3.54
CA VAL A 578 15.01 -19.09 -2.66
C VAL A 578 14.86 -20.41 -1.90
N LEU A 579 15.02 -20.33 -0.57
CA LEU A 579 14.70 -21.31 0.48
C LEU A 579 14.38 -22.74 -0.02
N LYS A 580 15.35 -23.65 0.15
CA LYS A 580 15.23 -25.10 -0.12
C LYS A 580 14.33 -25.79 0.90
N CYS A 581 13.04 -25.44 0.96
CA CYS A 581 12.06 -26.14 1.79
C CYS A 581 11.13 -26.96 0.89
N GLY A 582 11.21 -28.28 1.03
CA GLY A 582 10.25 -29.26 0.51
C GLY A 582 9.90 -29.15 -0.98
N GLY A 583 10.79 -29.60 -1.88
CA GLY A 583 10.40 -29.85 -3.28
C GLY A 583 9.27 -30.89 -3.38
N VAL A 584 8.42 -30.78 -4.41
CA VAL A 584 7.37 -31.76 -4.70
C VAL A 584 7.98 -33.15 -4.92
N ASP A 585 9.21 -33.21 -5.45
CA ASP A 585 10.12 -34.35 -5.45
C ASP A 585 10.14 -35.15 -4.15
N ARG A 586 10.26 -34.49 -2.99
CA ARG A 586 10.35 -35.16 -1.68
C ARG A 586 9.03 -35.84 -1.33
N LEU A 587 7.90 -35.22 -1.68
CA LEU A 587 6.58 -35.82 -1.54
C LEU A 587 6.40 -36.99 -2.50
N LEU A 588 6.84 -36.87 -3.75
CA LEU A 588 6.78 -37.96 -4.73
C LEU A 588 7.68 -39.14 -4.35
N LEU A 589 8.85 -38.90 -3.75
CA LEU A 589 9.72 -39.93 -3.21
C LEU A 589 9.04 -40.70 -2.08
N LYS A 590 8.41 -40.00 -1.12
CA LYS A 590 7.63 -40.63 -0.04
C LYS A 590 6.47 -41.46 -0.59
N LEU A 591 5.75 -40.95 -1.58
CA LEU A 591 4.66 -41.66 -2.25
C LEU A 591 5.13 -42.90 -3.03
N ASN A 592 6.29 -42.81 -3.71
CA ASN A 592 6.85 -43.92 -4.48
C ASN A 592 7.41 -45.03 -3.57
N PHE A 593 8.05 -44.69 -2.45
CA PHE A 593 8.55 -45.65 -1.46
C PHE A 593 7.42 -46.50 -0.87
N ASP A 594 6.34 -45.84 -0.42
CA ASP A 594 5.19 -46.51 0.21
C ASP A 594 4.36 -47.30 -0.81
N SER A 595 4.36 -46.89 -2.08
CA SER A 595 3.76 -47.68 -3.16
C SER A 595 4.51 -48.99 -3.46
N GLY A 596 5.83 -49.04 -3.16
CA GLY A 596 6.65 -50.25 -3.28
C GLY A 596 6.31 -51.27 -2.20
N GLU A 597 6.17 -50.84 -0.94
CA GLU A 597 5.78 -51.72 0.17
C GLU A 597 4.32 -52.20 0.04
N ALA A 598 3.41 -51.34 -0.45
CA ALA A 598 2.02 -51.74 -0.70
C ALA A 598 1.87 -52.76 -1.86
N ALA A 599 2.77 -52.74 -2.85
CA ALA A 599 2.76 -53.72 -3.93
C ALA A 599 3.15 -55.11 -3.42
N ASP A 600 4.14 -55.21 -2.53
CA ASP A 600 4.55 -56.46 -1.88
C ASP A 600 3.45 -56.99 -0.93
N GLU A 601 2.80 -56.13 -0.12
CA GLU A 601 1.65 -56.54 0.72
C GLU A 601 0.46 -57.04 -0.11
N THR A 602 0.19 -56.44 -1.27
CA THR A 602 -0.88 -56.93 -2.16
C THR A 602 -0.53 -58.25 -2.84
N GLN A 603 0.74 -58.54 -3.12
CA GLN A 603 1.17 -59.83 -3.65
C GLN A 603 1.08 -60.94 -2.59
N ASP A 604 1.46 -60.66 -1.34
CA ASP A 604 1.36 -61.62 -0.23
C ASP A 604 -0.08 -61.94 0.18
N LEU A 605 -1.03 -61.01 -0.03
CA LEU A 605 -2.45 -61.25 0.19
C LEU A 605 -3.16 -61.98 -0.97
N ILE A 606 -2.55 -62.01 -2.16
CA ILE A 606 -3.04 -62.76 -3.33
C ILE A 606 -2.47 -64.19 -3.34
N SER A 607 -1.29 -64.42 -2.76
CA SER A 607 -0.62 -65.73 -2.73
C SER A 607 -1.14 -66.70 -1.64
N LEU A 608 -2.05 -66.24 -0.76
CA LEU A 608 -2.75 -67.05 0.26
C LEU A 608 -4.20 -67.41 -0.13
N GLY A 609 -4.56 -67.28 -1.42
CA GLY A 609 -5.87 -67.63 -1.98
C GLY A 609 -5.99 -69.08 -2.42
#